data_AF-A0A1B6CS93-F1
#
_entry.id   AF-A0A1B6CS93-F1
#
_cell.length_a   1.000
_cell.length_b   1.000
_cell.length_c   1.000
_cell.angle_alpha   90.00
_cell.angle_beta   90.00
_cell.angle_gamma   90.00
#
_symmetry.space_group_name_H-M   'P 1'
#
loop_
_entity.id
_entity.type
_entity.pdbx_description
1 polymer ?
#
loop_
_entity_poly.entity_id
_entity_poly.type
_entity_poly.pdbx_seq_one_letter_code
_entity_poly.pdbx_strand_id
1 'polypeptide(L)'
;VLISGQFFSTLKFANTHPKIIWGCLMFALINAQGQVFLFMTIEHFGALFSSIVTTVRKVFTVFGSVFFFDHPLIFRQWLGAIVFFTALFLDSVWKNSKQ
;
A
#
# COMPACT_ATOMS: atom_id res chain seq x y z
N VAL A 1 -9.51 5.62 21.39
CA VAL A 1 -8.26 5.06 21.96
C VAL A 1 -7.93 5.68 23.31
N LEU A 2 -7.76 7.01 23.42
CA LEU A 2 -7.48 7.66 24.71
C LEU A 2 -8.69 7.64 25.65
N ILE A 3 -9.89 7.94 25.13
CA ILE A 3 -11.14 7.95 25.93
C ILE A 3 -11.64 6.52 26.23
N SER A 4 -11.30 5.54 25.40
CA SER A 4 -11.73 4.13 25.55
C SER A 4 -10.87 3.32 26.53
N GLY A 5 -9.87 3.91 27.19
CA GLY A 5 -8.95 3.21 28.12
C GLY A 5 -8.04 2.15 27.48
N GLN A 6 -8.20 1.90 26.18
CA GLN A 6 -7.47 0.86 25.45
C GLN A 6 -5.98 1.13 25.38
N PHE A 7 -5.55 2.39 25.46
CA PHE A 7 -4.12 2.74 25.46
C PHE A 7 -3.34 2.03 26.58
N PHE A 8 -3.86 2.07 27.82
CA PHE A 8 -3.22 1.39 28.96
C PHE A 8 -3.25 -0.14 28.83
N SER A 9 -4.33 -0.69 28.27
CA SER A 9 -4.44 -2.13 28.01
C SER A 9 -3.41 -2.60 26.99
N THR A 10 -3.25 -1.87 25.88
CA THR A 10 -2.24 -2.15 24.85
C THR A 10 -0.83 -1.97 25.39
N LEU A 11 -0.58 -0.99 26.27
CA LEU A 11 0.73 -0.79 26.91
C LEU A 11 1.09 -1.97 27.81
N LYS A 12 0.13 -2.44 28.62
CA LYS A 12 0.32 -3.62 29.47
C LYS A 12 0.59 -4.88 28.63
N PHE A 13 -0.15 -5.06 27.55
CA PHE A 13 0.05 -6.17 26.60
C PHE A 13 1.42 -6.12 25.91
N ALA A 14 1.87 -4.93 25.47
CA ALA A 14 3.18 -4.75 24.86
C ALA A 14 4.34 -5.09 25.84
N ASN A 15 4.16 -4.78 27.13
CA ASN A 15 5.14 -5.12 28.16
C ASN A 15 5.17 -6.63 28.46
N THR A 16 4.01 -7.29 28.47
CA THR A 16 3.91 -8.75 28.61
C THR A 16 4.50 -9.51 27.40
N HIS A 17 4.45 -8.93 26.20
CA HIS A 17 4.96 -9.55 24.96
C HIS A 17 5.98 -8.64 24.23
N PRO A 18 7.23 -8.58 24.71
CA PRO A 18 8.24 -7.65 24.18
C PRO A 18 8.62 -7.93 22.71
N LYS A 19 8.38 -9.15 22.21
CA LYS A 19 8.58 -9.48 20.77
C LYS A 19 7.70 -8.62 19.85
N ILE A 20 6.52 -8.19 20.32
CA ILE A 20 5.59 -7.36 19.53
C ILE A 20 6.18 -5.97 19.31
N ILE A 21 6.92 -5.45 20.29
CA ILE A 21 7.59 -4.15 20.18
C ILE A 21 8.59 -4.17 19.02
N TRP A 22 9.37 -5.25 18.89
CA TRP A 22 10.28 -5.42 17.75
C TRP A 22 9.55 -5.48 16.41
N GLY A 23 8.45 -6.23 16.33
CA GLY A 23 7.61 -6.27 15.12
C GLY A 23 7.04 -4.89 14.75
N CYS A 24 6.54 -4.13 15.73
CA CYS A 24 6.06 -2.77 15.54
C CYS A 24 7.18 -1.81 15.11
N LEU A 25 8.37 -1.95 15.69
CA LEU A 25 9.52 -1.12 15.33
C LEU A 25 9.91 -1.35 13.86
N MET A 26 10.04 -2.61 13.45
CA MET A 26 10.37 -2.97 12.07
C MET A 26 9.27 -2.51 11.10
N PHE A 27 8.00 -2.70 11.46
CA PHE A 27 6.88 -2.19 10.68
C PHE A 27 6.96 -0.67 10.54
N ALA A 28 7.22 0.07 11.63
CA ALA A 28 7.35 1.52 11.61
C ALA A 28 8.54 1.98 10.75
N LEU A 29 9.69 1.30 10.83
CA LEU A 29 10.88 1.61 10.03
C LEU A 29 10.61 1.41 8.53
N ILE A 30 10.02 0.27 8.14
CA ILE A 30 9.65 -0.01 6.75
C ILE A 30 8.64 1.03 6.24
N ASN A 31 7.65 1.40 7.07
CA ASN A 31 6.68 2.44 6.70
C ASN A 31 7.36 3.80 6.53
N ALA A 32 8.24 4.19 7.45
CA ALA A 32 8.97 5.45 7.37
C ALA A 32 9.84 5.51 6.11
N GLN A 33 10.58 4.45 5.82
CA GLN A 33 11.38 4.34 4.60
C GLN A 33 10.51 4.41 3.33
N GLY A 34 9.37 3.72 3.32
CA GLY A 34 8.42 3.77 2.22
C GLY A 34 7.84 5.17 1.99
N GLN A 35 7.60 5.94 3.06
CA GLN A 35 7.12 7.32 2.94
C GLN A 35 8.20 8.26 2.40
N VAL A 36 9.46 8.11 2.82
CA VAL A 36 10.58 8.88 2.28
C VAL A 36 10.74 8.63 0.78
N PHE A 37 10.63 7.37 0.33
CA PHE A 37 10.69 7.02 -1.09
C PHE A 37 9.57 7.67 -1.91
N LEU A 38 8.34 7.70 -1.37
CA LEU A 38 7.22 8.36 -2.03
C LEU A 38 7.42 9.87 -2.13
N PHE A 39 7.91 10.49 -1.07
CA PHE A 39 8.22 11.91 -1.07
C PHE A 39 9.30 12.26 -2.11
N MET A 40 10.42 11.52 -2.13
CA MET A 40 11.47 11.70 -3.13
C MET A 40 10.95 11.54 -4.57
N THR A 41 10.06 10.56 -4.80
CA THR A 41 9.46 10.35 -6.12
C THR A 41 8.59 11.54 -6.56
N ILE A 42 7.85 12.14 -5.62
CA ILE A 42 7.04 13.33 -5.89
C ILE A 42 7.94 14.53 -6.20
N GLU A 43 9.03 14.71 -5.46
CA GLU A 43 9.96 15.82 -5.65
C GLU A 43 10.65 15.76 -7.02
N HIS A 44 11.13 14.58 -7.43
CA HIS A 44 11.88 14.42 -8.69
C HIS A 44 11.02 14.28 -9.95
N PHE A 45 9.87 13.58 -9.87
CA PHE A 45 9.04 13.22 -11.04
C PHE A 45 7.64 13.85 -11.01
N GLY A 46 7.34 14.63 -9.98
CA GLY A 46 6.03 15.22 -9.77
C GLY A 46 4.98 14.24 -9.21
N ALA A 47 3.84 14.79 -8.81
CA ALA A 47 2.77 14.03 -8.16
C ALA A 47 2.12 12.96 -9.05
N LEU A 48 2.17 13.12 -10.39
CA LEU A 48 1.63 12.13 -11.31
C LEU A 48 2.35 10.80 -11.20
N PHE A 49 3.66 10.82 -11.43
CA PHE A 49 4.44 9.60 -11.56
C PHE A 49 4.41 8.80 -10.26
N SER A 50 4.47 9.50 -9.12
CA SER A 50 4.28 8.89 -7.79
C SER A 50 2.91 8.20 -7.62
N SER A 51 1.83 8.79 -8.15
CA SER A 51 0.49 8.18 -8.13
C SER A 51 0.45 6.88 -8.96
N ILE A 52 1.07 6.87 -10.15
CA ILE A 52 1.15 5.66 -10.99
C ILE A 52 1.96 4.58 -10.27
N VAL A 53 3.14 4.91 -9.75
CA VAL A 53 4.02 3.95 -9.03
C VAL A 53 3.31 3.34 -7.82
N THR A 54 2.65 4.15 -6.99
CA THR A 54 1.90 3.62 -5.83
C THR A 54 0.74 2.71 -6.25
N THR A 55 0.08 3.03 -7.36
CA THR A 55 -1.06 2.26 -7.83
C THR A 55 -0.62 0.93 -8.43
N VAL A 56 0.43 0.93 -9.26
CA VAL A 56 1.05 -0.29 -9.78
C VAL A 56 1.49 -1.19 -8.64
N ARG A 57 2.16 -0.65 -7.60
CA ARG A 57 2.53 -1.40 -6.39
C ARG A 57 1.32 -2.05 -5.71
N LYS A 58 0.25 -1.29 -5.48
CA LYS A 58 -0.99 -1.80 -4.85
C LYS A 58 -1.59 -2.96 -5.66
N VAL A 59 -1.64 -2.82 -6.98
CA VAL A 59 -2.14 -3.88 -7.87
C VAL A 59 -1.28 -5.13 -7.78
N PHE A 60 0.03 -5.00 -7.90
CA PHE A 60 0.94 -6.14 -7.77
C PHE A 60 0.77 -6.88 -6.44
N THR A 61 0.57 -6.16 -5.32
CA THR A 61 0.29 -6.80 -4.03
C THR A 61 -1.04 -7.54 -4.02
N VAL A 62 -2.09 -7.00 -4.65
CA VAL A 62 -3.39 -7.68 -4.76
C VAL A 62 -3.29 -8.95 -5.60
N PHE A 63 -2.64 -8.89 -6.76
CA PHE A 63 -2.41 -10.06 -7.61
C PHE A 63 -1.51 -11.10 -6.93
N GLY A 64 -0.44 -10.65 -6.26
CA GLY A 64 0.42 -11.52 -5.47
C GLY A 64 -0.36 -12.24 -4.36
N SER A 65 -1.25 -11.53 -3.67
CA SER A 65 -2.12 -12.12 -2.65
C SER A 65 -3.01 -13.23 -3.24
N VAL A 66 -3.65 -12.98 -4.38
CA VAL A 66 -4.50 -13.99 -5.05
C VAL A 66 -3.69 -15.23 -5.43
N PHE A 67 -2.47 -15.04 -5.94
CA PHE A 67 -1.59 -16.14 -6.33
C PHE A 67 -1.06 -16.95 -5.13
N PHE A 68 -0.70 -16.28 -4.04
CA PHE A 68 -0.13 -16.94 -2.85
C PHE A 68 -1.16 -17.58 -1.92
N PHE A 69 -2.36 -17.00 -1.79
CA PHE A 69 -3.40 -17.49 -0.86
C PHE A 69 -4.44 -18.42 -1.49
N ASP A 70 -4.27 -18.78 -2.77
CA ASP A 70 -5.17 -19.66 -3.53
C ASP A 70 -6.65 -19.25 -3.37
N HIS A 71 -6.90 -17.94 -3.47
CA HIS A 71 -8.23 -17.35 -3.35
C HIS A 71 -8.77 -17.09 -4.76
N PRO A 72 -9.55 -18.02 -5.34
CA PRO A 72 -10.03 -17.87 -6.71
C PRO A 72 -10.92 -16.62 -6.82
N LEU A 73 -10.47 -15.68 -7.65
CA LEU A 73 -11.24 -14.48 -7.96
C LEU A 73 -12.49 -14.85 -8.75
N ILE A 74 -13.65 -14.32 -8.34
CA ILE A 74 -14.88 -14.47 -9.10
C ILE A 74 -14.78 -13.71 -10.43
N PHE A 75 -15.55 -14.13 -11.45
CA PHE A 75 -15.51 -13.53 -12.79
C PHE A 75 -15.66 -11.99 -12.80
N ARG A 76 -16.49 -11.44 -11.90
CA ARG A 76 -16.68 -9.99 -11.75
C ARG A 76 -15.42 -9.26 -11.27
N GLN A 77 -14.60 -9.91 -10.43
CA GLN A 77 -13.33 -9.35 -9.95
C GLN A 77 -12.27 -9.35 -11.06
N TRP A 78 -12.24 -10.39 -11.89
CA TRP A 78 -11.41 -10.42 -13.10
C TRP A 78 -11.77 -9.30 -14.07
N LEU A 79 -13.06 -9.08 -14.33
CA LEU A 79 -13.52 -7.95 -15.14
C LEU A 79 -13.08 -6.60 -14.53
N GLY A 80 -13.24 -6.43 -13.22
CA GLY A 80 -12.78 -5.23 -12.52
C GLY A 80 -11.28 -4.99 -12.65
N ALA A 81 -10.47 -6.06 -12.58
CA ALA A 81 -9.03 -5.97 -12.73
C ALA A 81 -8.60 -5.55 -14.14
N ILE A 82 -9.26 -6.10 -15.18
CA ILE A 82 -9.01 -5.71 -16.59
C ILE A 82 -9.36 -4.24 -16.82
N VAL A 83 -10.52 -3.79 -16.33
CA VAL A 83 -10.95 -2.39 -16.43
C VAL A 83 -9.94 -1.47 -15.72
N PHE A 84 -9.48 -1.88 -14.53
CA PHE A 84 -8.51 -1.11 -13.75
C PHE A 84 -7.17 -0.92 -14.47
N PHE A 85 -6.60 -2.00 -15.02
CA PHE A 85 -5.36 -1.92 -15.79
C PHE A 85 -5.52 -1.09 -17.06
N THR A 86 -6.64 -1.24 -17.76
CA THR A 86 -6.95 -0.45 -18.96
C THR A 86 -7.04 1.05 -18.61
N ALA A 87 -7.74 1.40 -17.53
CA ALA A 87 -7.86 2.78 -17.08
C ALA A 87 -6.52 3.39 -16.68
N LEU A 88 -5.67 2.65 -15.96
CA LEU A 88 -4.30 3.10 -15.63
C LEU A 88 -3.44 3.32 -16.88
N PHE A 89 -3.52 2.42 -17.84
CA PHE A 89 -2.76 2.54 -19.09
C PHE A 89 -3.22 3.77 -19.89
N LEU A 90 -4.53 3.99 -20.00
CA LEU A 90 -5.09 5.18 -20.63
C LEU A 90 -4.68 6.47 -19.91
N ASP A 91 -4.75 6.51 -18.58
CA ASP A 91 -4.34 7.68 -17.80
C ASP A 91 -2.85 8.01 -18.00
N SER A 92 -2.00 6.98 -18.04
CA SER A 92 -0.57 7.13 -18.32
C SER A 92 -0.30 7.66 -19.73
N VAL A 93 -0.98 7.14 -20.75
CA VAL A 93 -0.80 7.56 -22.15
C VAL A 93 -1.32 8.99 -22.35
N TRP A 94 -2.49 9.30 -21.81
CA TRP A 94 -3.14 10.60 -22.01
C TRP A 94 -2.36 11.73 -21.35
N LYS A 95 -1.71 11.44 -20.22
CA LYS A 95 -0.90 12.44 -19.53
C LYS A 95 0.47 12.65 -20.17
N ASN A 96 1.03 11.64 -20.84
CA ASN A 96 2.22 11.78 -21.67
C ASN A 96 1.96 12.61 -22.94
N SER A 97 0.70 12.70 -23.40
CA SER A 97 0.30 13.54 -24.54
C SER A 97 0.09 15.02 -24.19
N LYS A 98 0.18 15.41 -22.91
CA LYS A 98 -0.04 16.78 -22.43
C LYS A 98 1.22 17.47 -21.90
N GLN A 99 2.37 16.79 -21.92
CA GLN A 99 3.71 17.40 -21.81
C GLN A 99 4.19 17.83 -23.19
#